data_AF-A0A2M7VAZ6-F1
#
_entry.id   AF-A0A2M7VAZ6-F1
#
_cell.length_a   1.000
_cell.length_b   1.000
_cell.length_c   1.000
_cell.angle_alpha   90.00
_cell.angle_beta   90.00
_cell.angle_gamma   90.00
#
_symmetry.space_group_name_H-M   'P 1'
#
loop_
_entity.id
_entity.type
_entity.pdbx_description
1 polymer ?
#
loop_
_entity_poly.entity_id
_entity_poly.type
_entity_poly.pdbx_seq_one_letter_code
_entity_poly.pdbx_strand_id
1 'polypeptide(L)'
;MSPRKNFAFREEGGLSIEDLEKNRQELSPETKLILSDIEFDLLKSLFEKITDRSGLKGENINFLSIDSIDGVPESLRKEMGPAQYDIFKNIIFLNGADISNENVRLMYSRLRSIFGEDTPLDFEDLESQEDFEDLERLFVLHAIIHEEVHAISNNVLSVSTKDGGPPEGVVTSGYSFSVLKIKDSRTRDNSGQSFMVEKSKIFEDFDEAINEALARKLFLDYLQEDTNFIKNKKIIKHFIKYHQSQLYNDQVAKLDTMIKDISEQENMNRNSVWNALVRSKLEGIGKDQKLDAADFIKKYLHHFER
;
A
#
# COMPACT_ATOMS: atom_id res chain seq x y z
N MET A 1 -26.36 -13.35 -8.89
CA MET A 1 -25.08 -12.64 -9.03
C MET A 1 -24.31 -13.31 -10.16
N SER A 2 -24.04 -12.59 -11.25
CA SER A 2 -23.30 -13.15 -12.39
C SER A 2 -21.79 -13.02 -12.16
N PRO A 3 -20.96 -13.97 -12.63
CA PRO A 3 -19.51 -13.87 -12.53
C PRO A 3 -19.03 -12.66 -13.35
N ARG A 4 -18.15 -11.83 -12.77
CA ARG A 4 -17.47 -10.76 -13.50
C ARG A 4 -16.59 -11.41 -14.58
N LYS A 5 -16.68 -10.92 -15.82
CA LYS A 5 -15.87 -11.41 -16.95
C LYS A 5 -14.43 -10.92 -16.80
N ASN A 6 -13.48 -11.84 -16.88
CA ASN A 6 -12.04 -11.54 -16.97
C ASN A 6 -11.75 -10.84 -18.31
N PHE A 7 -11.26 -9.61 -18.25
CA PHE A 7 -10.67 -8.93 -19.41
C PHE A 7 -9.16 -9.17 -19.38
N ALA A 8 -8.61 -9.71 -20.46
CA ALA A 8 -7.17 -9.92 -20.60
C ALA A 8 -6.51 -8.57 -20.97
N PHE A 9 -5.64 -8.08 -20.08
CA PHE A 9 -4.85 -6.86 -20.28
C PHE A 9 -3.44 -7.21 -20.80
N ARG A 10 -2.97 -6.41 -21.77
CA ARG A 10 -1.57 -6.30 -22.20
C ARG A 10 -1.24 -4.82 -22.18
N GLU A 11 -0.12 -4.43 -21.61
CA GLU A 11 0.47 -3.11 -21.84
C GLU A 11 1.62 -3.30 -22.85
N GLU A 12 1.99 -2.26 -23.60
CA GLU A 12 3.33 -2.22 -24.19
C GLU A 12 4.25 -1.57 -23.15
N GLY A 13 5.08 -2.41 -22.52
CA GLY A 13 5.96 -2.06 -21.41
C GLY A 13 5.63 -2.85 -20.14
N GLY A 14 4.36 -3.16 -19.91
CA GLY A 14 3.91 -4.05 -18.83
C GLY A 14 3.63 -5.48 -19.32
N LEU A 15 4.01 -6.47 -18.52
CA LEU A 15 3.74 -7.88 -18.80
C LEU A 15 2.23 -8.13 -18.93
N SER A 16 1.80 -8.97 -19.87
CA SER A 16 0.39 -9.37 -19.96
C SER A 16 -0.07 -10.09 -18.71
N ILE A 17 -1.38 -10.12 -18.41
CA ILE A 17 -1.91 -10.94 -17.31
C ILE A 17 -1.44 -12.39 -17.43
N GLU A 18 -1.44 -12.92 -18.66
CA GLU A 18 -0.98 -14.27 -19.00
C GLU A 18 0.53 -14.43 -18.81
N ASP A 19 1.33 -13.40 -19.08
CA ASP A 19 2.78 -13.43 -18.87
C ASP A 19 3.09 -13.30 -17.38
N LEU A 20 2.35 -12.50 -16.62
CA LEU A 20 2.45 -12.44 -15.16
C LEU A 20 2.01 -13.75 -14.51
N GLU A 21 1.01 -14.46 -15.05
CA GLU A 21 0.61 -15.79 -14.57
C GLU A 21 1.65 -16.86 -14.94
N LYS A 22 2.15 -16.85 -16.18
CA LYS A 22 3.18 -17.78 -16.64
C LYS A 22 4.53 -17.57 -15.97
N ASN A 23 4.80 -16.34 -15.51
CA ASN A 23 6.02 -15.95 -14.83
C ASN A 23 5.80 -15.71 -13.33
N ARG A 24 4.70 -16.20 -12.73
CA ARG A 24 4.57 -16.23 -11.28
C ARG A 24 5.78 -16.98 -10.73
N GLN A 25 6.58 -16.27 -9.96
CA GLN A 25 7.67 -16.89 -9.24
C GLN A 25 7.15 -17.33 -7.89
N GLU A 26 7.55 -18.54 -7.51
CA GLU A 26 7.38 -18.97 -6.14
C GLU A 26 8.19 -18.05 -5.22
N LEU A 27 7.56 -17.67 -4.11
CA LEU A 27 8.25 -17.04 -2.99
C LEU A 27 9.42 -17.93 -2.53
N SER A 28 10.48 -17.31 -2.02
CA SER A 28 11.58 -18.08 -1.42
C SER A 28 11.07 -18.90 -0.22
N PRO A 29 11.70 -20.04 0.10
CA PRO A 29 11.34 -20.82 1.28
C PRO A 29 11.31 -20.00 2.57
N GLU A 30 12.24 -19.06 2.71
CA GLU A 30 12.35 -18.15 3.86
C GLU A 30 11.14 -17.22 3.94
N THR A 31 10.74 -16.57 2.84
CA THR A 31 9.56 -15.71 2.81
C THR A 31 8.28 -16.52 3.05
N LYS A 32 8.16 -17.73 2.49
CA LYS A 32 7.01 -18.61 2.75
C LYS A 32 6.90 -18.96 4.24
N LEU A 33 8.02 -19.21 4.91
CA LEU A 33 8.05 -19.48 6.35
C LEU A 33 7.60 -18.25 7.16
N ILE A 34 8.12 -17.06 6.83
CA ILE A 34 7.69 -15.82 7.49
C ILE A 34 6.18 -15.61 7.32
N LEU A 35 5.65 -15.75 6.10
CA LEU A 35 4.23 -15.60 5.83
C LEU A 35 3.39 -16.62 6.61
N SER A 36 3.86 -17.86 6.76
CA SER A 36 3.15 -18.88 7.55
C SER A 36 3.10 -18.58 9.04
N ASP A 37 4.03 -17.76 9.54
CA ASP A 37 4.06 -17.32 10.94
C ASP A 37 3.16 -16.09 11.19
N ILE A 38 2.72 -15.39 10.15
CA ILE A 38 1.82 -14.23 10.28
C ILE A 38 0.42 -14.70 10.66
N GLU A 39 -0.12 -14.11 11.73
CA GLU A 39 -1.47 -14.40 12.22
C GLU A 39 -2.51 -13.60 11.39
N PHE A 40 -2.80 -14.05 10.16
CA PHE A 40 -3.70 -13.33 9.23
C PHE A 40 -5.10 -13.08 9.79
N ASP A 41 -5.63 -13.98 10.63
CA ASP A 41 -6.93 -13.77 11.30
C ASP A 41 -6.88 -12.57 12.27
N LEU A 42 -5.76 -12.39 12.99
CA LEU A 42 -5.54 -11.23 13.84
C LEU A 42 -5.46 -9.96 12.99
N LEU A 43 -4.67 -9.98 11.91
CA LEU A 43 -4.57 -8.84 10.99
C LEU A 43 -5.95 -8.45 10.46
N LYS A 44 -6.71 -9.42 9.95
CA LYS A 44 -8.08 -9.17 9.47
C LYS A 44 -8.95 -8.50 10.53
N SER A 45 -8.90 -8.97 11.77
CA SER A 45 -9.65 -8.35 12.88
C SER A 45 -9.22 -6.90 13.17
N LEU A 46 -7.94 -6.57 12.99
CA LEU A 46 -7.43 -5.20 13.14
C LEU A 46 -7.94 -4.30 12.03
N PHE A 47 -7.95 -4.79 10.78
CA PHE A 47 -8.53 -4.08 9.64
C PHE A 47 -10.04 -3.87 9.81
N GLU A 48 -10.79 -4.89 10.26
CA GLU A 48 -12.21 -4.77 10.57
C GLU A 48 -12.47 -3.68 11.64
N LYS A 49 -11.68 -3.65 12.72
CA LYS A 49 -11.76 -2.58 13.75
C LYS A 49 -11.54 -1.17 13.18
N ILE A 50 -10.65 -1.01 12.20
CA ILE A 50 -10.45 0.29 11.52
C ILE A 50 -11.70 0.66 10.73
N THR A 51 -12.24 -0.28 9.94
CA THR A 51 -13.42 0.00 9.11
C THR A 51 -14.65 0.34 9.95
N ASP A 52 -14.85 -0.34 11.08
CA ASP A 52 -15.92 -0.04 12.03
C ASP A 52 -15.78 1.36 12.64
N ARG A 53 -14.54 1.76 13.02
CA ARG A 53 -14.26 3.12 13.53
C ARG A 53 -14.50 4.21 12.49
N SER A 54 -14.36 3.87 11.20
CA SER A 54 -14.68 4.74 10.07
C SER A 54 -16.17 4.73 9.69
N GLY A 55 -17.01 3.99 10.43
CA GLY A 55 -18.45 3.91 10.19
C GLY A 55 -18.85 3.02 9.01
N LEU A 56 -17.95 2.14 8.57
CA LEU A 56 -18.20 1.12 7.54
C LEU A 56 -18.49 -0.21 8.22
N LYS A 57 -19.17 -1.12 7.52
CA LYS A 57 -19.37 -2.49 8.02
C LYS A 57 -18.13 -3.32 7.66
N GLY A 58 -17.34 -3.72 8.66
CA GLY A 58 -16.10 -4.47 8.42
C GLY A 58 -16.26 -5.83 7.73
N GLU A 59 -17.46 -6.42 7.73
CA GLU A 59 -17.74 -7.75 7.20
C GLU A 59 -17.52 -7.92 5.67
N ASN A 60 -17.27 -6.83 4.92
CA ASN A 60 -17.09 -6.86 3.46
C ASN A 60 -15.77 -6.25 2.97
N ILE A 61 -14.74 -6.21 3.81
CA ILE A 61 -13.41 -5.76 3.35
C ILE A 61 -12.78 -6.77 2.39
N ASN A 62 -12.11 -6.25 1.36
CA ASN A 62 -11.31 -7.04 0.43
C ASN A 62 -9.97 -7.43 1.06
N PHE A 63 -10.03 -8.24 2.13
CA PHE A 63 -8.84 -8.69 2.84
C PHE A 63 -8.20 -9.89 2.14
N LEU A 64 -6.92 -9.80 1.83
CA LEU A 64 -6.14 -10.81 1.13
C LEU A 64 -5.53 -11.79 2.13
N SER A 65 -5.86 -13.07 1.95
CA SER A 65 -5.21 -14.16 2.68
C SER A 65 -3.83 -14.45 2.11
N ILE A 66 -3.07 -15.31 2.81
CA ILE A 66 -1.77 -15.81 2.35
C ILE A 66 -1.79 -16.37 0.90
N ASP A 67 -2.90 -16.96 0.47
CA ASP A 67 -3.08 -17.50 -0.90
C ASP A 67 -3.09 -16.42 -2.01
N SER A 68 -3.22 -15.15 -1.62
CA SER A 68 -3.20 -13.98 -2.52
C SER A 68 -1.84 -13.27 -2.50
N ILE A 69 -0.77 -13.93 -2.04
CA ILE A 69 0.59 -13.37 -2.00
C ILE A 69 1.52 -14.21 -2.87
N ASP A 70 2.21 -13.58 -3.82
CA ASP A 70 3.14 -14.23 -4.74
C ASP A 70 4.52 -13.55 -4.76
N GLY A 71 5.52 -14.23 -5.34
CA GLY A 71 6.82 -13.63 -5.64
C GLY A 71 6.77 -12.74 -6.88
N VAL A 72 7.52 -11.63 -6.84
CA VAL A 72 7.72 -10.76 -8.01
C VAL A 72 8.40 -11.53 -9.14
N PRO A 73 7.88 -11.47 -10.39
CA PRO A 73 8.55 -12.03 -11.56
C PRO A 73 9.96 -11.45 -11.75
N GLU A 74 10.95 -12.27 -12.14
CA GLU A 74 12.36 -11.84 -12.29
C GLU A 74 12.53 -10.53 -13.06
N SER A 75 11.79 -10.40 -14.15
CA SER A 75 11.85 -9.26 -15.06
C SER A 75 11.41 -7.94 -14.42
N LEU A 76 10.60 -8.00 -13.35
CA LEU A 76 10.08 -6.83 -12.65
C LEU A 76 10.81 -6.54 -11.33
N ARG A 77 11.69 -7.43 -10.87
CA ARG A 77 12.37 -7.29 -9.56
C ARG A 77 13.16 -6.00 -9.36
N LYS A 78 13.59 -5.34 -10.45
CA LYS A 78 14.34 -4.07 -10.36
C LYS A 78 13.45 -2.84 -10.35
N GLU A 79 12.19 -3.01 -10.75
CA GLU A 79 11.21 -1.92 -10.91
C GLU A 79 10.22 -1.88 -9.75
N MET A 80 10.01 -3.02 -9.11
CA MET A 80 9.14 -3.16 -7.94
C MET A 80 9.94 -2.98 -6.67
N GLY A 81 9.34 -2.26 -5.71
CA GLY A 81 9.87 -2.17 -4.35
C GLY A 81 9.71 -3.49 -3.58
N PRO A 82 9.74 -3.45 -2.23
CA PRO A 82 9.68 -4.65 -1.40
C PRO A 82 8.36 -5.41 -1.56
N ALA A 83 7.27 -4.69 -1.82
CA ALA A 83 5.97 -5.25 -2.12
C ALA A 83 5.20 -4.35 -3.09
N GLN A 84 4.18 -4.90 -3.73
CA GLN A 84 3.22 -4.13 -4.53
C GLN A 84 1.90 -4.88 -4.65
N TYR A 85 0.79 -4.20 -4.37
CA TYR A 85 -0.56 -4.67 -4.66
C TYR A 85 -0.91 -4.51 -6.14
N ASP A 86 -1.37 -5.61 -6.76
CA ASP A 86 -1.94 -5.62 -8.11
C ASP A 86 -3.47 -5.63 -8.01
N ILE A 87 -4.06 -4.47 -8.32
CA ILE A 87 -5.51 -4.25 -8.30
C ILE A 87 -6.30 -5.13 -9.29
N PHE A 88 -5.70 -5.55 -10.40
CA PHE A 88 -6.39 -6.33 -11.42
C PHE A 88 -6.47 -7.80 -11.04
N LYS A 89 -5.40 -8.30 -10.41
CA LYS A 89 -5.28 -9.69 -9.97
C LYS A 89 -5.77 -9.88 -8.54
N ASN A 90 -5.91 -8.80 -7.79
CA ASN A 90 -6.23 -8.82 -6.37
C ASN A 90 -5.21 -9.66 -5.57
N ILE A 91 -3.93 -9.41 -5.82
CA ILE A 91 -2.80 -10.11 -5.18
C ILE A 91 -1.73 -9.11 -4.75
N ILE A 92 -0.95 -9.50 -3.75
CA ILE A 92 0.26 -8.80 -3.34
C ILE A 92 1.46 -9.54 -3.92
N PHE A 93 2.31 -8.81 -4.63
CA PHE A 93 3.61 -9.32 -5.01
C PHE A 93 4.66 -8.91 -3.98
N LEU A 94 5.45 -9.86 -3.50
CA LEU A 94 6.61 -9.63 -2.64
C LEU A 94 7.91 -9.79 -3.40
N ASN A 95 8.79 -8.81 -3.29
CA ASN A 95 10.13 -8.87 -3.85
C ASN A 95 11.08 -9.46 -2.81
N GLY A 96 11.16 -10.79 -2.74
CA GLY A 96 12.02 -11.48 -1.79
C GLY A 96 13.51 -11.10 -1.88
N ALA A 97 13.97 -10.58 -3.02
CA ALA A 97 15.33 -10.05 -3.14
C ALA A 97 15.53 -8.79 -2.27
N ASP A 98 14.57 -7.87 -2.29
CA ASP A 98 14.59 -6.62 -1.52
C ASP A 98 14.37 -6.83 -0.01
N ILE A 99 13.84 -8.00 0.36
CA ILE A 99 13.58 -8.37 1.75
C ILE A 99 14.72 -9.23 2.33
N SER A 100 15.73 -9.61 1.53
CA SER A 100 16.86 -10.39 2.02
C SER A 100 17.64 -9.70 3.14
N ASN A 101 18.26 -10.49 4.02
CA ASN A 101 19.10 -10.01 5.12
C ASN A 101 20.11 -8.92 4.72
N GLU A 102 20.69 -8.98 3.51
CA GLU A 102 21.62 -7.96 3.03
C GLU A 102 20.93 -6.61 2.76
N ASN A 103 19.74 -6.64 2.16
CA ASN A 103 18.96 -5.43 1.90
C ASN A 103 18.31 -4.87 3.16
N VAL A 104 17.88 -5.73 4.08
CA VAL A 104 17.47 -5.31 5.43
C VAL A 104 18.64 -4.58 6.10
N ARG A 105 19.85 -5.16 6.11
CA ARG A 105 21.05 -4.50 6.65
C ARG A 105 21.37 -3.17 5.97
N LEU A 106 21.27 -3.10 4.64
CA LEU A 106 21.51 -1.88 3.88
C LEU A 106 20.46 -0.80 4.18
N MET A 107 19.18 -1.18 4.28
CA MET A 107 18.10 -0.28 4.66
C MET A 107 18.33 0.24 6.07
N TYR A 108 18.63 -0.61 7.06
CA TYR A 108 18.97 -0.18 8.40
C TYR A 108 20.19 0.73 8.44
N SER A 109 21.23 0.43 7.66
CA SER A 109 22.40 1.30 7.51
C SER A 109 22.01 2.68 6.96
N ARG A 110 21.08 2.73 5.99
CA ARG A 110 20.53 4.00 5.48
C ARG A 110 19.74 4.72 6.57
N LEU A 111 18.89 4.03 7.32
CA LEU A 111 18.18 4.63 8.46
C LEU A 111 19.18 5.22 9.47
N ARG A 112 20.22 4.48 9.85
CA ARG A 112 21.31 4.98 10.71
C ARG A 112 21.99 6.22 10.14
N SER A 113 22.25 6.26 8.84
CA SER A 113 22.86 7.43 8.19
C SER A 113 21.96 8.66 8.17
N ILE A 114 20.63 8.47 8.10
CA ILE A 114 19.63 9.55 8.08
C ILE A 114 19.42 10.11 9.49
N PHE A 115 19.44 9.24 10.51
CA PHE A 115 19.10 9.60 11.88
C PHE A 115 20.31 9.81 12.82
N GLY A 116 21.54 9.57 12.36
CA GLY A 116 22.76 9.75 13.15
C GLY A 116 22.94 8.70 14.26
N GLU A 117 23.75 9.01 15.28
CA GLU A 117 23.97 8.16 16.46
C GLU A 117 22.72 8.03 17.36
N ASP A 118 21.69 8.86 17.13
CA ASP A 118 20.44 8.85 17.89
C ASP A 118 19.42 7.80 17.40
N THR A 119 19.83 6.88 16.52
CA THR A 119 18.96 5.74 16.17
C THR A 119 18.60 4.94 17.43
N PRO A 120 17.32 4.61 17.65
CA PRO A 120 16.91 3.83 18.81
C PRO A 120 17.53 2.43 18.90
N LEU A 121 18.09 1.92 17.81
CA LEU A 121 18.79 0.64 17.71
C LEU A 121 20.27 0.92 17.45
N ASP A 122 21.14 0.55 18.38
CA ASP A 122 22.55 0.41 18.06
C ASP A 122 22.75 -0.93 17.36
N PHE A 123 23.52 -0.94 16.28
CA PHE A 123 23.82 -2.19 15.56
C PHE A 123 24.66 -3.14 16.41
N GLU A 124 25.35 -2.58 17.41
CA GLU A 124 26.08 -3.34 18.44
C GLU A 124 25.12 -4.16 19.32
N ASP A 125 23.85 -3.76 19.46
CA ASP A 125 22.84 -4.52 20.22
C ASP A 125 22.20 -5.68 19.42
N LEU A 126 22.37 -5.68 18.08
CA LEU A 126 21.92 -6.76 17.19
C LEU A 126 23.05 -7.79 17.04
N GLU A 127 23.23 -8.60 18.06
CA GLU A 127 24.39 -9.49 18.18
C GLU A 127 24.17 -10.85 17.49
N SER A 128 22.91 -11.23 17.22
CA SER A 128 22.57 -12.58 16.78
C SER A 128 21.92 -12.66 15.40
N GLN A 129 22.04 -13.82 14.75
CA GLN A 129 21.32 -14.14 13.52
C GLN A 129 19.79 -14.08 13.72
N GLU A 130 19.32 -14.47 14.90
CA GLU A 130 17.90 -14.43 15.27
C GLU A 130 17.36 -12.99 15.29
N ASP A 131 18.17 -12.02 15.69
CA ASP A 131 17.78 -10.61 15.66
C ASP A 131 17.54 -10.13 14.22
N PHE A 132 18.40 -10.51 13.28
CA PHE A 132 18.22 -10.19 11.87
C PHE A 132 16.98 -10.86 11.26
N GLU A 133 16.71 -12.12 11.63
CA GLU A 133 15.49 -12.83 11.22
C GLU A 133 14.23 -12.13 11.73
N ASP A 134 14.22 -11.65 12.98
CA ASP A 134 13.12 -10.87 13.53
C ASP A 134 12.95 -9.52 12.81
N LEU A 135 14.04 -8.87 12.38
CA LEU A 135 13.96 -7.66 11.57
C LEU A 135 13.36 -7.91 10.18
N GLU A 136 13.79 -8.99 9.52
CA GLU A 136 13.23 -9.41 8.23
C GLU A 136 11.72 -9.70 8.36
N ARG A 137 11.31 -10.42 9.41
CA ARG A 137 9.90 -10.68 9.74
C ARG A 137 9.09 -9.39 9.88
N LEU A 138 9.60 -8.43 10.65
CA LEU A 138 8.94 -7.13 10.83
C LEU A 138 8.79 -6.36 9.51
N PHE A 139 9.78 -6.44 8.63
CA PHE A 139 9.73 -5.78 7.33
C PHE A 139 8.70 -6.41 6.40
N VAL A 140 8.69 -7.75 6.28
CA VAL A 140 7.66 -8.48 5.52
C VAL A 140 6.27 -8.12 6.04
N LEU A 141 6.08 -8.14 7.37
CA LEU A 141 4.80 -7.83 7.99
C LEU A 141 4.35 -6.40 7.66
N HIS A 142 5.23 -5.40 7.79
CA HIS A 142 4.89 -4.01 7.46
C HIS A 142 4.54 -3.87 5.96
N ALA A 143 5.31 -4.49 5.07
CA ALA A 143 5.07 -4.47 3.64
C ALA A 143 3.71 -5.08 3.29
N ILE A 144 3.38 -6.25 3.85
CA ILE A 144 2.06 -6.87 3.67
C ILE A 144 0.95 -5.95 4.18
N ILE A 145 1.07 -5.40 5.39
CA ILE A 145 0.04 -4.49 5.92
C ILE A 145 -0.12 -3.26 5.03
N HIS A 146 0.98 -2.70 4.50
CA HIS A 146 0.92 -1.56 3.57
C HIS A 146 0.13 -1.89 2.31
N GLU A 147 0.47 -2.98 1.63
CA GLU A 147 -0.23 -3.41 0.41
C GLU A 147 -1.68 -3.85 0.69
N GLU A 148 -1.95 -4.38 1.88
CA GLU A 148 -3.29 -4.73 2.31
C GLU A 148 -4.18 -3.50 2.47
N VAL A 149 -3.65 -2.35 2.91
CA VAL A 149 -4.39 -1.08 2.93
C VAL A 149 -4.79 -0.64 1.51
N HIS A 150 -3.92 -0.85 0.52
CA HIS A 150 -4.29 -0.65 -0.89
C HIS A 150 -5.42 -1.59 -1.31
N ALA A 151 -5.35 -2.87 -0.92
CA ALA A 151 -6.33 -3.88 -1.30
C ALA A 151 -7.74 -3.59 -0.75
N ILE A 152 -7.84 -3.17 0.51
CA ILE A 152 -9.13 -2.87 1.15
C ILE A 152 -9.73 -1.51 0.75
N SER A 153 -8.95 -0.65 0.08
CA SER A 153 -9.45 0.61 -0.46
C SER A 153 -10.48 0.35 -1.57
N ASN A 154 -11.46 1.25 -1.77
CA ASN A 154 -12.44 1.04 -2.85
C ASN A 154 -11.76 1.17 -4.21
N ASN A 155 -11.68 0.03 -4.89
CA ASN A 155 -11.03 -0.14 -6.17
C ASN A 155 -12.10 -0.23 -7.28
N VAL A 156 -12.29 0.87 -8.02
CA VAL A 156 -13.30 0.96 -9.09
C VAL A 156 -12.63 1.09 -10.44
N LEU A 157 -12.84 0.10 -11.31
CA LEU A 157 -12.59 0.22 -12.74
C LEU A 157 -13.88 0.67 -13.43
N SER A 158 -13.87 1.88 -13.99
CA SER A 158 -14.97 2.39 -14.79
C SER A 158 -14.53 2.53 -16.24
N VAL A 159 -15.33 2.03 -17.19
CA VAL A 159 -15.07 2.19 -18.62
C VAL A 159 -16.05 3.22 -19.16
N SER A 160 -15.53 4.26 -19.80
CA SER A 160 -16.32 5.28 -20.48
C SER A 160 -16.03 5.25 -21.97
N THR A 161 -17.08 5.23 -22.79
CA THR A 161 -16.98 5.50 -24.22
C THR A 161 -17.42 6.94 -24.44
N LYS A 162 -16.48 7.85 -24.69
CA LYS A 162 -16.84 9.19 -25.17
C LYS A 162 -17.47 9.05 -26.55
N ASP A 163 -18.47 9.87 -26.87
CA ASP A 163 -19.16 9.83 -28.17
C ASP A 163 -18.15 9.95 -29.33
N GLY A 164 -17.91 8.83 -30.03
CA GLY A 164 -16.98 8.74 -31.16
C GLY A 164 -15.50 8.49 -30.81
N GLY A 165 -15.13 8.37 -29.53
CA GLY A 165 -13.77 8.05 -29.08
C GLY A 165 -13.56 6.56 -28.73
N PRO A 166 -12.30 6.10 -28.62
CA PRO A 166 -12.01 4.77 -28.09
C PRO A 166 -12.46 4.68 -26.63
N PRO A 167 -12.80 3.47 -26.13
CA PRO A 167 -13.11 3.28 -24.72
C PRO A 167 -11.92 3.71 -23.83
N GLU A 168 -12.19 4.50 -22.80
CA GLU A 168 -11.24 4.89 -21.76
C GLU A 168 -11.62 4.14 -20.48
N GLY A 169 -10.71 3.34 -19.93
CA GLY A 169 -10.82 2.85 -18.56
C GLY A 169 -10.36 3.93 -17.58
N VAL A 170 -10.96 4.02 -16.40
CA VAL A 170 -10.48 4.82 -15.29
C VAL A 170 -10.49 3.91 -14.08
N VAL A 171 -9.31 3.63 -13.56
CA VAL A 171 -9.11 2.94 -12.30
C VAL A 171 -9.04 3.99 -11.21
N THR A 172 -9.83 3.85 -10.16
CA THR A 172 -9.72 4.65 -8.94
C THR A 172 -9.46 3.72 -7.76
N SER A 173 -8.44 4.01 -6.98
CA SER A 173 -8.12 3.36 -5.71
C SER A 173 -7.98 4.45 -4.65
N GLY A 174 -8.89 4.50 -3.68
CA GLY A 174 -8.86 5.55 -2.66
C GLY A 174 -8.88 6.96 -3.26
N TYR A 175 -7.79 7.71 -3.04
CA TYR A 175 -7.58 9.05 -3.60
C TYR A 175 -6.84 9.06 -4.94
N SER A 176 -6.26 7.94 -5.35
CA SER A 176 -5.56 7.81 -6.63
C SER A 176 -6.53 7.53 -7.76
N PHE A 177 -6.28 8.16 -8.92
CA PHE A 177 -6.97 7.86 -10.16
C PHE A 177 -5.96 7.69 -11.29
N SER A 178 -6.24 6.71 -12.12
CA SER A 178 -5.40 6.28 -13.23
C SER A 178 -6.29 6.16 -14.46
N VAL A 179 -6.11 7.05 -15.45
CA VAL A 179 -6.84 6.96 -16.72
C VAL A 179 -6.13 5.97 -17.62
N LEU A 180 -6.76 4.85 -17.94
CA LEU A 180 -6.34 3.84 -18.90
C LEU A 180 -6.86 4.20 -20.30
N LYS A 181 -6.02 4.83 -21.14
CA LYS A 181 -6.38 5.12 -22.54
C LYS A 181 -6.17 3.85 -23.39
N ILE A 182 -7.23 3.20 -23.87
CA ILE A 182 -7.12 2.08 -24.82
C ILE A 182 -6.75 2.65 -26.20
N LYS A 183 -5.53 2.38 -26.70
CA LYS A 183 -5.24 2.67 -28.11
C LYS A 183 -5.98 1.66 -29.01
N ASP A 184 -6.78 2.17 -29.95
CA ASP A 184 -7.49 1.36 -30.93
C ASP A 184 -6.47 0.69 -31.87
N SER A 185 -6.41 -0.64 -31.84
CA SER A 185 -5.44 -1.48 -32.58
C SER A 185 -5.74 -1.57 -34.09
N ARG A 186 -6.36 -0.53 -34.67
CA ARG A 186 -6.62 -0.43 -36.11
C ARG A 186 -5.45 0.18 -36.88
N THR A 187 -4.44 0.71 -36.19
CA THR A 187 -3.10 0.85 -36.78
C THR A 187 -2.48 -0.55 -36.89
N ARG A 188 -1.87 -0.83 -38.04
CA ARG A 188 -1.52 -2.18 -38.55
C ARG A 188 -0.26 -2.79 -37.91
N ASP A 189 0.03 -2.46 -36.67
CA ASP A 189 1.06 -3.09 -35.86
C ASP A 189 0.39 -4.18 -35.01
N ASN A 190 0.77 -5.44 -35.23
CA ASN A 190 0.32 -6.61 -34.46
C ASN A 190 0.85 -6.61 -33.00
N SER A 191 1.17 -5.47 -32.43
CA SER A 191 1.58 -5.34 -31.03
C SER A 191 0.38 -4.88 -30.21
N GLY A 192 0.20 -5.47 -29.03
CA GLY A 192 -1.04 -5.43 -28.26
C GLY A 192 -1.56 -4.02 -27.95
N GLN A 193 -2.81 -3.95 -27.47
CA GLN A 193 -3.37 -2.72 -26.91
C GLN A 193 -2.36 -2.11 -25.93
N SER A 194 -1.99 -0.84 -26.11
CA SER A 194 -1.16 -0.13 -25.13
C SER A 194 -2.03 0.86 -24.36
N PHE A 195 -1.82 0.92 -23.05
CA PHE A 195 -2.49 1.82 -22.13
C PHE A 195 -1.49 2.89 -21.70
N MET A 196 -1.89 4.16 -21.71
CA MET A 196 -1.14 5.21 -21.03
C MET A 196 -1.89 5.57 -19.75
N VAL A 197 -1.21 5.45 -18.60
CA VAL A 197 -1.73 5.86 -17.30
C VAL A 197 -1.35 7.31 -17.03
N GLU A 198 -2.32 8.22 -17.05
CA GLU A 198 -2.10 9.60 -16.61
C GLU A 198 -2.49 9.71 -15.14
N LYS A 199 -1.49 9.96 -14.29
CA LYS A 199 -1.65 10.07 -12.84
C LYS A 199 -1.26 11.46 -12.36
N SER A 200 -2.00 11.99 -11.40
CA SER A 200 -1.64 13.24 -10.74
C SER A 200 -0.76 12.92 -9.54
N LYS A 201 0.55 13.18 -9.65
CA LYS A 201 1.56 12.86 -8.63
C LYS A 201 1.15 13.31 -7.23
N ILE A 202 0.51 14.47 -7.12
CA ILE A 202 0.07 15.03 -5.83
C ILE A 202 -1.02 14.17 -5.14
N PHE A 203 -1.94 13.59 -5.92
CA PHE A 203 -2.97 12.70 -5.39
C PHE A 203 -2.40 11.33 -5.04
N GLU A 204 -1.40 10.86 -5.79
CA GLU A 204 -0.66 9.65 -5.42
C GLU A 204 0.10 9.85 -4.11
N ASP A 205 0.86 10.94 -3.98
CA ASP A 205 1.61 11.25 -2.77
C ASP A 205 0.67 11.38 -1.55
N PHE A 206 -0.53 11.94 -1.74
CA PHE A 206 -1.55 12.03 -0.71
C PHE A 206 -2.18 10.67 -0.37
N ASP A 207 -2.50 9.85 -1.37
CA ASP A 207 -3.05 8.51 -1.14
C ASP A 207 -2.04 7.61 -0.41
N GLU A 208 -0.78 7.65 -0.83
CA GLU A 208 0.31 6.92 -0.19
C GLU A 208 0.60 7.43 1.22
N ALA A 209 0.48 8.74 1.47
CA ALA A 209 0.57 9.29 2.82
C ALA A 209 -0.47 8.66 3.76
N ILE A 210 -1.71 8.51 3.28
CA ILE A 210 -2.80 7.91 4.05
C ILE A 210 -2.59 6.41 4.20
N ASN A 211 -2.18 5.71 3.13
CA ASN A 211 -1.80 4.29 3.19
C ASN A 211 -0.77 4.05 4.27
N GLU A 212 0.35 4.76 4.20
CA GLU A 212 1.48 4.59 5.10
C GLU A 212 1.11 4.93 6.54
N ALA A 213 0.37 6.03 6.76
CA ALA A 213 -0.10 6.39 8.10
C ALA A 213 -1.03 5.31 8.71
N LEU A 214 -1.93 4.74 7.89
CA LEU A 214 -2.83 3.68 8.33
C LEU A 214 -2.10 2.34 8.53
N ALA A 215 -1.19 1.99 7.63
CA ALA A 215 -0.38 0.78 7.70
C ALA A 215 0.49 0.78 8.96
N ARG A 216 1.16 1.89 9.27
CA ARG A 216 1.91 2.07 10.52
C ARG A 216 1.03 1.86 11.74
N LYS A 217 -0.19 2.42 11.74
CA LYS A 217 -1.12 2.25 12.85
C LYS A 217 -1.47 0.77 13.05
N LEU A 218 -1.85 0.08 11.98
CA LEU A 218 -2.22 -1.34 12.02
C LEU A 218 -1.04 -2.23 12.43
N PHE A 219 0.14 -1.93 11.92
CA PHE A 219 1.38 -2.61 12.27
C PHE A 219 1.71 -2.44 13.76
N LEU A 220 1.64 -1.21 14.29
CA LEU A 220 1.84 -0.97 15.71
C LEU A 220 0.76 -1.64 16.58
N ASP A 221 -0.51 -1.62 16.14
CA ASP A 221 -1.59 -2.32 16.82
C ASP A 221 -1.32 -3.84 16.83
N TYR A 222 -0.82 -4.44 15.73
CA TYR A 222 -0.41 -5.85 15.68
C TYR A 222 0.76 -6.18 16.63
N LEU A 223 1.79 -5.34 16.68
CA LEU A 223 2.95 -5.54 17.55
C LEU A 223 2.65 -5.40 19.05
N GLN A 224 1.52 -4.76 19.40
CA GLN A 224 1.04 -4.66 20.77
C GLN A 224 0.28 -5.90 21.23
N GLU A 225 -0.19 -6.73 20.29
CA GLU A 225 -0.84 -8.00 20.61
C GLU A 225 0.21 -9.04 21.04
N ASP A 226 -0.20 -9.98 21.88
CA ASP A 226 0.68 -11.04 22.39
C ASP A 226 0.88 -12.14 21.35
N THR A 227 1.64 -11.82 20.30
CA THR A 227 1.96 -12.74 19.20
C THR A 227 3.31 -13.41 19.43
N ASN A 228 3.47 -14.62 18.88
CA ASN A 228 4.76 -15.31 18.83
C ASN A 228 5.55 -14.99 17.54
N PHE A 229 5.06 -14.04 16.74
CA PHE A 229 5.64 -13.70 15.44
C PHE A 229 7.09 -13.23 15.54
N ILE A 230 7.39 -12.40 16.55
CA ILE A 230 8.72 -11.88 16.87
C ILE A 230 9.16 -12.43 18.22
N LYS A 231 10.34 -13.05 18.25
CA LYS A 231 10.86 -13.72 19.43
C LYS A 231 11.54 -12.73 20.38
N ASN A 232 12.36 -11.83 19.84
CA ASN A 232 13.05 -10.82 20.62
C ASN A 232 12.16 -9.60 20.85
N LYS A 233 11.49 -9.57 22.01
CA LYS A 233 10.64 -8.45 22.42
C LYS A 233 11.38 -7.11 22.58
N LYS A 234 12.72 -7.09 22.69
CA LYS A 234 13.48 -5.82 22.67
C LYS A 234 13.38 -5.16 21.30
N ILE A 235 13.54 -5.93 20.22
CA ILE A 235 13.42 -5.44 18.84
C ILE A 235 12.07 -4.77 18.64
N ILE A 236 10.97 -5.39 19.08
CA ILE A 236 9.63 -4.80 19.00
C ILE A 236 9.60 -3.42 19.67
N LYS A 237 10.13 -3.29 20.90
CA LYS A 237 10.15 -2.00 21.61
C LYS A 237 10.92 -0.93 20.86
N HIS A 238 12.06 -1.28 20.29
CA HIS A 238 12.84 -0.35 19.48
C HIS A 238 12.11 0.05 18.21
N PHE A 239 11.44 -0.90 17.55
CA PHE A 239 10.69 -0.65 16.33
C PHE A 239 9.45 0.22 16.57
N ILE A 240 8.72 -0.03 17.66
CA ILE A 240 7.62 0.84 18.12
C ILE A 240 8.15 2.25 18.40
N LYS A 241 9.25 2.38 19.15
CA LYS A 241 9.85 3.69 19.46
C LYS A 241 10.30 4.41 18.19
N TYR A 242 10.90 3.68 17.26
CA TYR A 242 11.29 4.19 15.94
C TYR A 242 10.06 4.74 15.22
N HIS A 243 9.02 3.94 14.97
CA HIS A 243 7.81 4.39 14.27
C HIS A 243 7.08 5.54 14.99
N GLN A 244 7.12 5.60 16.33
CA GLN A 244 6.57 6.72 17.10
C GLN A 244 7.40 8.00 16.96
N SER A 245 8.73 7.89 16.86
CA SER A 245 9.63 9.03 16.60
C SER A 245 9.62 9.46 15.13
N GLN A 246 9.30 8.55 14.21
CA GLN A 246 9.21 8.78 12.77
C GLN A 246 7.87 9.43 12.40
N LEU A 247 7.70 10.68 12.81
CA LEU A 247 6.79 11.63 12.18
C LEU A 247 7.18 11.96 10.72
N TYR A 248 8.21 11.33 10.14
CA TYR A 248 8.91 11.81 8.93
C TYR A 248 9.15 10.72 7.85
N ASN A 249 8.10 10.10 7.32
CA ASN A 249 8.07 10.07 5.85
C ASN A 249 7.48 11.43 5.48
N ASP A 250 8.15 12.22 4.62
CA ASP A 250 7.73 13.58 4.27
C ASP A 250 6.23 13.63 3.89
N GLN A 251 5.73 12.58 3.23
CA GLN A 251 4.31 12.40 2.90
C GLN A 251 3.41 12.33 4.15
N VAL A 252 3.76 11.54 5.16
CA VAL A 252 3.00 11.42 6.42
C VAL A 252 3.09 12.72 7.25
N ALA A 253 4.25 13.39 7.25
CA ALA A 253 4.42 14.68 7.93
C ALA A 253 3.54 15.77 7.29
N LYS A 254 3.49 15.80 5.95
CA LYS A 254 2.61 16.67 5.16
C LYS A 254 1.14 16.39 5.46
N LEU A 255 0.76 15.12 5.54
CA LEU A 255 -0.59 14.70 5.92
C LEU A 255 -0.95 15.13 7.35
N ASP A 256 -0.05 14.97 8.33
CA ASP A 256 -0.29 15.40 9.71
C ASP A 256 -0.49 16.92 9.83
N THR A 257 0.30 17.69 9.08
CA THR A 257 0.15 19.15 8.96
C THR A 257 -1.21 19.50 8.35
N MET A 258 -1.60 18.83 7.25
CA MET A 258 -2.92 19.02 6.63
C MET A 258 -4.07 18.70 7.60
N ILE A 259 -3.98 17.59 8.35
CA ILE A 259 -4.99 17.22 9.36
C ILE A 259 -5.09 18.29 10.44
N LYS A 260 -3.96 18.83 10.90
CA LYS A 260 -3.91 19.93 11.87
C LYS A 260 -4.65 21.15 11.33
N ASP A 261 -4.32 21.58 10.11
CA ASP A 261 -4.88 22.80 9.52
C ASP A 261 -6.39 22.66 9.27
N ILE A 262 -6.86 21.49 8.81
CA ILE A 262 -8.30 21.20 8.70
C ILE A 262 -8.98 21.23 10.07
N SER A 263 -8.37 20.59 11.08
CA SER A 263 -8.89 20.53 12.44
C SER A 263 -9.08 21.93 13.04
N GLU A 264 -8.10 22.82 12.85
CA GLU A 264 -8.14 24.20 13.34
C GLU A 264 -9.15 25.07 12.57
N GLN A 265 -9.18 24.98 11.23
CA GLN A 265 -10.06 25.79 10.39
C GLN A 265 -11.54 25.41 10.53
N GLU A 266 -11.83 24.12 10.61
CA GLU A 266 -13.20 23.61 10.67
C GLU A 266 -13.69 23.39 12.11
N ASN A 267 -12.86 23.72 13.11
CA ASN A 267 -13.13 23.49 14.54
C ASN A 267 -13.55 22.03 14.84
N MET A 268 -12.87 21.09 14.20
CA MET A 268 -13.07 19.65 14.35
C MET A 268 -11.91 19.06 15.15
N ASN A 269 -12.13 17.97 15.88
CA ASN A 269 -11.01 17.27 16.50
C ASN A 269 -10.21 16.51 15.41
N ARG A 270 -8.88 16.42 15.57
CA ARG A 270 -7.97 15.76 14.61
C ARG A 270 -8.35 14.32 14.29
N ASN A 271 -8.83 13.57 15.28
CA ASN A 271 -9.25 12.17 15.09
C ASN A 271 -10.47 12.06 14.16
N SER A 272 -11.41 13.00 14.24
CA SER A 272 -12.55 13.06 13.34
C SER A 272 -12.12 13.37 11.91
N VAL A 273 -11.14 14.27 11.73
CA VAL A 273 -10.56 14.55 10.41
C VAL A 273 -9.87 13.31 9.86
N TRP A 274 -9.00 12.66 10.64
CA TRP A 274 -8.33 11.41 10.26
C TRP A 274 -9.33 10.31 9.87
N ASN A 275 -10.34 10.05 10.71
CA ASN A 275 -11.35 9.02 10.42
C ASN A 275 -12.16 9.33 9.16
N ALA A 276 -12.43 10.61 8.87
CA ALA A 276 -13.10 11.01 7.64
C ALA A 276 -12.23 10.77 6.39
N LEU A 277 -10.92 11.01 6.49
CA LEU A 277 -9.97 10.71 5.42
C LEU A 277 -9.88 9.20 5.15
N VAL A 278 -9.70 8.40 6.22
CA VAL A 278 -9.68 6.93 6.10
C VAL A 278 -11.00 6.42 5.51
N ARG A 279 -12.14 6.90 6.00
CA ARG A 279 -13.45 6.53 5.45
C ARG A 279 -13.53 6.83 3.95
N SER A 280 -13.14 8.04 3.53
CA SER A 280 -13.19 8.45 2.13
C SER A 280 -12.28 7.62 1.24
N LYS A 281 -11.12 7.18 1.76
CA LYS A 281 -10.24 6.22 1.07
C LYS A 281 -10.92 4.86 0.89
N LEU A 282 -11.53 4.34 1.96
CA LEU A 282 -12.16 3.03 1.96
C LEU A 282 -13.47 2.97 1.16
N GLU A 283 -14.29 4.03 1.18
CA GLU A 283 -15.50 4.14 0.34
C GLU A 283 -15.16 4.52 -1.10
N GLY A 284 -13.97 5.09 -1.33
CA GLY A 284 -13.62 5.80 -2.55
C GLY A 284 -14.42 7.10 -2.70
N ILE A 285 -13.89 8.06 -3.44
CA ILE A 285 -14.64 9.28 -3.71
C ILE A 285 -15.74 8.97 -4.75
N GLY A 286 -17.00 8.89 -4.30
CA GLY A 286 -18.15 8.61 -5.16
C GLY A 286 -18.29 9.65 -6.29
N LYS A 287 -18.76 9.23 -7.48
CA LYS A 287 -18.82 10.10 -8.68
C LYS A 287 -19.49 11.46 -8.43
N ASP A 288 -20.54 11.50 -7.61
CA ASP A 288 -21.32 12.71 -7.32
C ASP A 288 -20.72 13.56 -6.18
N GLN A 289 -19.83 12.97 -5.37
CA GLN A 289 -19.09 13.63 -4.29
C GLN A 289 -17.66 14.02 -4.71
N LYS A 290 -17.23 13.63 -5.92
CA LYS A 290 -15.91 13.95 -6.46
C LYS A 290 -15.66 15.45 -6.58
N LEU A 291 -16.67 16.26 -6.84
CA LEU A 291 -16.48 17.70 -6.92
C LEU A 291 -16.24 18.30 -5.54
N ASP A 292 -17.08 18.01 -4.55
CA ASP A 292 -16.94 18.60 -3.20
C ASP A 292 -15.74 18.03 -2.43
N ALA A 293 -15.50 16.72 -2.48
CA ALA A 293 -14.36 16.10 -1.80
C ALA A 293 -13.05 16.45 -2.51
N ALA A 294 -12.99 16.47 -3.85
CA ALA A 294 -11.77 16.89 -4.53
C ALA A 294 -11.53 18.39 -4.38
N ASP A 295 -12.55 19.25 -4.34
CA ASP A 295 -12.36 20.68 -4.14
C ASP A 295 -11.97 21.00 -2.69
N PHE A 296 -12.54 20.28 -1.72
CA PHE A 296 -12.09 20.30 -0.33
C PHE A 296 -10.63 19.84 -0.21
N ILE A 297 -10.28 18.69 -0.78
CA ILE A 297 -8.92 18.15 -0.73
C ILE A 297 -7.96 19.09 -1.46
N LYS A 298 -8.29 19.57 -2.65
CA LYS A 298 -7.49 20.55 -3.41
C LYS A 298 -7.19 21.81 -2.60
N LYS A 299 -8.12 22.30 -1.77
CA LYS A 299 -7.87 23.44 -0.87
C LYS A 299 -6.65 23.20 0.03
N TYR A 300 -6.41 21.95 0.44
CA TYR A 300 -5.33 21.54 1.33
C TYR A 300 -4.17 20.80 0.65
N LEU A 301 -4.30 20.41 -0.63
CA LEU A 301 -3.22 19.72 -1.35
C LEU A 301 -1.96 20.56 -1.53
N HIS A 302 -2.03 21.89 -1.38
CA HIS A 302 -0.86 22.76 -1.43
C HIS A 302 0.25 22.39 -0.42
N HIS A 303 -0.04 21.61 0.63
CA HIS A 303 0.97 21.03 1.53
C HIS A 303 1.90 20.02 0.82
N PHE A 304 1.41 19.38 -0.25
CA PHE A 304 2.16 18.41 -1.03
C PHE A 304 2.92 19.04 -2.20
N GLU A 305 2.60 20.27 -2.60
CA GLU A 305 3.29 21.01 -3.67
C GLU A 305 4.61 21.66 -3.24
N ARG A 306 4.83 21.80 -1.94
CA ARG A 306 6.04 22.41 -1.33
C ARG A 306 7.08 21.36 -1.00
#